data_AF-A0A519MLI0-F1
#
_entry.id   AF-A0A519MLI0-F1
#
_cell.length_a   1.000
_cell.length_b   1.000
_cell.length_c   1.000
_cell.angle_alpha   90.00
_cell.angle_beta   90.00
_cell.angle_gamma   90.00
#
_symmetry.space_group_name_H-M   'P 1'
#
loop_
_entity.id
_entity.type
_entity.pdbx_description
1 polymer ?
#
loop_
_entity_poly.entity_id
_entity_poly.type
_entity_poly.pdbx_seq_one_letter_code
_entity_poly.pdbx_strand_id
1 'polypeptide(L)'
;MSQNPPVFEVLPRDLSAYRQGNVGIDYVHRFESGQPGPHVLINALTHGNEICGMVAATHLLDSGVRPRIGTLTISFANVAAYESFDKSRPFESRQLVHNLNRIWSATELDGTAESPELLRARALRPVVAAADHILDIHSTSQDVEPFWVYPAYQRNADVALAIGRPP
;
A
#
# COMPACT_ATOMS: atom_id res chain seq x y z
N MET A 1 27.77 -15.55 0.02
CA MET A 1 26.67 -15.36 -0.95
C MET A 1 25.87 -16.64 -0.94
N SER A 2 24.59 -16.59 -0.61
CA SER A 2 23.73 -17.80 -0.55
C SER A 2 23.63 -18.43 -1.95
N GLN A 3 23.84 -19.75 -2.02
CA GLN A 3 24.01 -20.49 -3.27
C GLN A 3 22.70 -20.91 -3.97
N ASN A 4 21.54 -20.44 -3.51
CA ASN A 4 20.27 -20.73 -4.17
C ASN A 4 19.55 -19.43 -4.54
N PRO A 5 18.91 -19.38 -5.73
CA PRO A 5 18.01 -18.28 -6.07
C PRO A 5 16.85 -18.23 -5.06
N PRO A 6 16.31 -17.03 -4.77
CA PRO A 6 15.17 -16.90 -3.85
C PRO A 6 13.97 -17.69 -4.38
N VAL A 7 13.29 -18.39 -3.49
CA VAL A 7 12.02 -19.07 -3.81
C VAL A 7 10.92 -18.01 -3.80
N PHE A 8 10.12 -17.97 -4.87
CA PHE A 8 8.99 -17.05 -4.97
C PHE A 8 7.70 -17.81 -4.68
N GLU A 9 7.16 -17.63 -3.47
CA GLU A 9 5.86 -18.19 -3.07
C GLU A 9 4.69 -17.34 -3.59
N VAL A 10 4.95 -16.04 -3.77
CA VAL A 10 3.98 -15.05 -4.24
C VAL A 10 4.54 -14.35 -5.48
N LEU A 11 3.73 -14.25 -6.53
CA LEU A 11 4.10 -13.62 -7.79
C LEU A 11 3.17 -12.44 -8.12
N PRO A 12 3.67 -11.45 -8.88
CA PRO A 12 2.81 -10.39 -9.40
C PRO A 12 1.70 -10.99 -10.26
N ARG A 13 0.52 -10.37 -10.20
CA ARG A 13 -0.58 -10.56 -11.15
C ARG A 13 -0.92 -9.24 -11.84
N ASP A 14 -1.64 -9.33 -12.96
CA ASP A 14 -2.12 -8.15 -13.66
C ASP A 14 -3.08 -7.34 -12.77
N LEU A 15 -2.83 -6.03 -12.66
CA LEU A 15 -3.66 -5.09 -11.90
C LEU A 15 -4.53 -4.21 -12.80
N SER A 16 -4.50 -4.39 -14.12
CA SER A 16 -5.24 -3.56 -15.09
C SER A 16 -6.73 -3.43 -14.76
N ALA A 17 -7.35 -4.49 -14.22
CA ALA A 17 -8.74 -4.50 -13.78
C ALA A 17 -9.06 -3.49 -12.67
N TYR A 18 -8.06 -3.07 -11.86
CA TYR A 18 -8.21 -2.10 -10.78
C TYR A 18 -7.72 -0.71 -11.16
N ARG A 19 -7.22 -0.51 -12.39
CA ARG A 19 -6.66 0.78 -12.80
C ARG A 19 -7.66 1.91 -12.69
N GLN A 20 -8.86 1.71 -13.25
CA GLN A 20 -9.91 2.71 -13.16
C GLN A 20 -10.50 2.71 -11.73
N GLY A 21 -10.00 3.62 -10.90
CA GLY A 21 -10.57 3.90 -9.58
C GLY A 21 -11.91 4.64 -9.67
N ASN A 22 -12.57 4.80 -8.52
CA ASN A 22 -13.88 5.47 -8.42
C ASN A 22 -13.81 6.86 -7.74
N VAL A 23 -12.60 7.36 -7.46
CA VAL A 23 -12.35 8.69 -6.86
C VAL A 23 -11.49 9.60 -7.74
N GLY A 24 -11.36 9.28 -9.03
CA GLY A 24 -10.59 10.09 -9.99
C GLY A 24 -9.06 9.93 -9.89
N ILE A 25 -8.58 8.96 -9.12
CA ILE A 25 -7.15 8.60 -9.03
C ILE A 25 -7.00 7.12 -9.39
N ASP A 26 -6.15 6.83 -10.37
CA ASP A 26 -5.88 5.46 -10.81
C ASP A 26 -5.48 4.57 -9.62
N TYR A 27 -6.02 3.35 -9.60
CA TYR A 27 -5.77 2.33 -8.58
C TYR A 27 -6.22 2.68 -7.16
N VAL A 28 -7.16 3.61 -7.00
CA VAL A 28 -7.77 3.97 -5.71
C VAL A 28 -9.28 3.72 -5.74
N HIS A 29 -9.76 2.90 -4.81
CA HIS A 29 -11.14 2.47 -4.71
C HIS A 29 -11.70 2.80 -3.34
N ARG A 30 -12.75 3.63 -3.27
CA ARG A 30 -13.39 4.07 -2.03
C ARG A 30 -14.84 3.57 -1.95
N PHE A 31 -15.21 3.07 -0.78
CA PHE A 31 -16.53 2.54 -0.49
C PHE A 31 -17.06 3.17 0.79
N GLU A 32 -18.26 3.71 0.75
CA GLU A 32 -18.94 4.32 1.90
C GLU A 32 -20.05 3.39 2.39
N SER A 33 -20.21 3.28 3.70
CA SER A 33 -21.29 2.49 4.32
C SER A 33 -22.62 3.25 4.42
N GLY A 34 -22.59 4.58 4.31
CA GLY A 34 -23.72 5.47 4.62
C GLY A 34 -23.99 5.64 6.12
N GLN A 35 -23.21 5.00 6.99
CA GLN A 35 -23.31 5.14 8.45
C GLN A 35 -22.10 5.91 8.99
N PRO A 36 -22.26 6.76 10.02
CA PRO A 36 -21.13 7.43 10.66
C PRO A 36 -20.09 6.43 11.17
N GLY A 37 -18.82 6.71 10.92
CA GLY A 37 -17.71 5.85 11.33
C GLY A 37 -16.38 6.34 10.74
N PRO A 38 -15.27 5.69 11.10
CA PRO A 38 -13.94 6.11 10.66
C PRO A 38 -13.72 5.88 9.17
N HIS A 39 -12.82 6.67 8.59
CA HIS A 39 -12.27 6.42 7.27
C HIS A 39 -10.96 5.62 7.39
N VAL A 40 -10.99 4.35 6.98
CA VAL A 40 -9.82 3.47 6.92
C VAL A 40 -9.27 3.41 5.49
N LEU A 41 -7.98 3.64 5.34
CA LEU A 41 -7.21 3.37 4.13
C LEU A 41 -6.41 2.08 4.30
N ILE A 42 -6.63 1.10 3.44
CA ILE A 42 -5.75 -0.05 3.26
C ILE A 42 -4.89 0.23 2.03
N ASN A 43 -3.60 0.43 2.26
CA ASN A 43 -2.62 0.71 1.23
C ASN A 43 -1.73 -0.51 0.99
N ALA A 44 -1.46 -0.79 -0.28
CA ALA A 44 -0.57 -1.83 -0.71
C ALA A 44 0.47 -1.26 -1.68
N LEU A 45 1.58 -1.98 -1.86
CA LEU A 45 2.62 -1.65 -2.84
C LEU A 45 3.25 -0.28 -2.62
N THR A 46 3.44 0.16 -1.36
CA THR A 46 4.33 1.30 -1.09
C THR A 46 5.73 1.03 -1.66
N HIS A 47 6.21 -0.21 -1.54
CA HIS A 47 7.33 -0.71 -2.33
C HIS A 47 6.82 -1.71 -3.38
N GLY A 48 7.29 -1.57 -4.62
CA GLY A 48 6.75 -2.34 -5.75
C GLY A 48 7.02 -3.85 -5.68
N ASN A 49 8.08 -4.26 -5.00
CA ASN A 49 8.44 -5.67 -4.85
C ASN A 49 7.82 -6.37 -3.63
N GLU A 50 6.96 -5.68 -2.86
CA GLU A 50 6.31 -6.24 -1.68
C GLU A 50 4.93 -6.83 -2.03
N ILE A 51 4.98 -7.93 -2.80
CA ILE A 51 3.84 -8.52 -3.52
C ILE A 51 2.73 -9.03 -2.59
N CYS A 52 3.04 -9.41 -1.34
CA CYS A 52 2.01 -9.84 -0.38
C CYS A 52 0.94 -8.77 -0.14
N GLY A 53 1.34 -7.49 -0.11
CA GLY A 53 0.41 -6.36 0.00
C GLY A 53 -0.52 -6.28 -1.20
N MET A 54 0.01 -6.52 -2.41
CA MET A 54 -0.82 -6.64 -3.62
C MET A 54 -1.88 -7.70 -3.40
N VAL A 55 -1.49 -8.95 -3.08
CA VAL A 55 -2.42 -10.08 -2.91
C VAL A 55 -3.54 -9.75 -1.92
N ALA A 56 -3.22 -9.16 -0.77
CA ALA A 56 -4.19 -8.78 0.25
C ALA A 56 -5.20 -7.74 -0.27
N ALA A 57 -4.75 -6.62 -0.85
CA ALA A 57 -5.63 -5.58 -1.38
C ALA A 57 -6.54 -6.11 -2.51
N THR A 58 -5.95 -6.94 -3.36
CA THR A 58 -6.61 -7.67 -4.45
C THR A 58 -7.70 -8.60 -3.96
N HIS A 59 -7.44 -9.36 -2.89
CA HIS A 59 -8.43 -10.25 -2.29
C HIS A 59 -9.63 -9.46 -1.74
N LEU A 60 -9.39 -8.32 -1.09
CA LEU A 60 -10.46 -7.47 -0.57
C LEU A 60 -11.37 -6.92 -1.69
N LEU A 61 -10.77 -6.53 -2.82
CA LEU A 61 -11.52 -6.04 -3.99
C LEU A 61 -12.29 -7.18 -4.68
N ASP A 62 -11.65 -8.32 -4.92
CA ASP A 62 -12.23 -9.49 -5.59
C ASP A 62 -13.41 -10.08 -4.83
N SER A 63 -13.28 -10.15 -3.49
CA SER A 63 -14.33 -10.65 -2.62
C SER A 63 -15.41 -9.60 -2.28
N GLY A 64 -15.26 -8.37 -2.79
CA GLY A 64 -16.26 -7.33 -2.62
C GLY A 64 -16.40 -6.84 -1.18
N VAL A 65 -15.32 -6.79 -0.39
CA VAL A 65 -15.36 -6.30 0.99
C VAL A 65 -15.87 -4.86 1.04
N ARG A 66 -16.79 -4.58 1.97
CA ARG A 66 -17.39 -3.25 2.19
C ARG A 66 -17.39 -2.88 3.68
N PRO A 67 -17.26 -1.59 4.01
CA PRO A 67 -17.32 -1.15 5.39
C PRO A 67 -18.74 -1.34 5.95
N ARG A 68 -18.84 -1.77 7.22
CA ARG A 68 -20.12 -1.81 7.95
C ARG A 68 -20.53 -0.43 8.47
N ILE A 69 -19.54 0.40 8.82
CA ILE A 69 -19.66 1.79 9.24
C ILE A 69 -18.51 2.60 8.64
N GLY A 70 -18.67 3.91 8.49
CA GLY A 70 -17.65 4.79 7.93
C GLY A 70 -17.32 4.47 6.47
N THR A 71 -16.03 4.59 6.14
CA THR A 71 -15.50 4.55 4.77
C THR A 71 -14.28 3.64 4.69
N LEU A 72 -14.18 2.85 3.63
CA LEU A 72 -13.02 2.03 3.29
C LEU A 72 -12.43 2.53 1.98
N THR A 73 -11.17 2.95 1.97
CA THR A 73 -10.38 3.09 0.75
C THR A 73 -9.39 1.92 0.64
N ILE A 74 -9.24 1.36 -0.55
CA ILE A 74 -8.17 0.43 -0.92
C ILE A 74 -7.34 1.08 -2.03
N SER A 75 -6.01 1.12 -1.88
CA SER A 75 -5.12 1.67 -2.91
C SER A 75 -3.91 0.79 -3.20
N PHE A 76 -3.46 0.82 -4.45
CA PHE A 76 -2.15 0.35 -4.87
C PHE A 76 -1.24 1.56 -5.10
N ALA A 77 -0.20 1.72 -4.29
CA ALA A 77 0.58 2.94 -4.23
C ALA A 77 1.57 3.06 -5.41
N ASN A 78 2.65 2.28 -5.40
CA ASN A 78 3.72 2.36 -6.40
C ASN A 78 3.55 1.34 -7.53
N VAL A 79 2.46 1.46 -8.30
CA VAL A 79 2.13 0.51 -9.37
C VAL A 79 3.22 0.47 -10.46
N ALA A 80 3.84 1.61 -10.78
CA ALA A 80 4.92 1.65 -11.76
C ALA A 80 6.16 0.86 -11.32
N ALA A 81 6.54 0.93 -10.03
CA ALA A 81 7.60 0.07 -9.51
C ALA A 81 7.15 -1.39 -9.44
N TYR A 82 5.90 -1.68 -9.12
CA TYR A 82 5.39 -3.05 -9.13
C TYR A 82 5.43 -3.69 -10.53
N GLU A 83 5.02 -2.94 -11.55
CA GLU A 83 5.02 -3.38 -12.95
C GLU A 83 6.44 -3.59 -13.52
N SER A 84 7.48 -3.06 -12.87
CA SER A 84 8.89 -3.30 -13.26
C SER A 84 9.51 -4.57 -12.67
N PHE A 85 8.73 -5.40 -11.95
CA PHE A 85 9.23 -6.62 -11.33
C PHE A 85 9.86 -7.59 -12.33
N ASP A 86 11.09 -7.99 -12.04
CA ASP A 86 11.89 -8.95 -12.81
C ASP A 86 12.34 -10.06 -11.86
N LYS A 87 11.96 -11.32 -12.15
CA LYS A 87 12.34 -12.48 -11.32
C LYS A 87 13.86 -12.65 -11.18
N SER A 88 14.63 -12.20 -12.16
CA SER A 88 16.10 -12.26 -12.11
C SER A 88 16.70 -11.18 -11.20
N ARG A 89 15.95 -10.09 -10.93
CA ARG A 89 16.36 -8.92 -10.15
C ARG A 89 15.23 -8.44 -9.23
N PRO A 90 14.73 -9.29 -8.30
CA PRO A 90 13.48 -9.06 -7.55
C PRO A 90 13.55 -7.88 -6.56
N PHE A 91 14.73 -7.36 -6.31
CA PHE A 91 14.93 -6.20 -5.41
C PHE A 91 14.93 -4.87 -6.15
N GLU A 92 15.13 -4.86 -7.47
CA GLU A 92 15.21 -3.61 -8.25
C GLU A 92 13.84 -2.93 -8.40
N SER A 93 12.75 -3.69 -8.33
CA SER A 93 11.39 -3.16 -8.42
C SER A 93 10.84 -2.65 -7.08
N ARG A 94 11.71 -2.47 -6.07
CA ARG A 94 11.33 -1.85 -4.79
C ARG A 94 10.85 -0.41 -4.99
N GLN A 95 11.55 0.33 -5.83
CA GLN A 95 11.30 1.73 -6.21
C GLN A 95 11.97 1.99 -7.57
N LEU A 96 11.52 3.01 -8.30
CA LEU A 96 12.15 3.46 -9.54
C LEU A 96 13.21 4.52 -9.27
N VAL A 97 12.87 5.58 -8.53
CA VAL A 97 13.80 6.66 -8.20
C VAL A 97 13.88 6.86 -6.70
N HIS A 98 12.76 7.21 -6.05
CA HIS A 98 12.72 7.50 -4.63
C HIS A 98 12.00 6.40 -3.85
N ASN A 99 12.39 6.21 -2.58
CA ASN A 99 11.59 5.40 -1.69
C ASN A 99 10.27 6.13 -1.41
N LEU A 100 9.15 5.59 -1.92
CA LEU A 100 7.83 6.22 -1.75
C LEU A 100 7.47 6.42 -0.27
N ASN A 101 7.95 5.56 0.64
CA ASN A 101 7.74 5.68 2.08
C ASN A 101 8.66 6.72 2.77
N ARG A 102 9.37 7.56 2.00
CA ARG A 102 10.30 8.57 2.53
C ARG A 102 10.07 9.97 1.99
N ILE A 103 9.11 10.16 1.08
CA ILE A 103 8.92 11.41 0.34
C ILE A 103 7.62 12.18 0.68
N TRP A 104 7.10 11.99 1.89
CA TRP A 104 5.78 12.52 2.30
C TRP A 104 5.85 13.88 3.01
N SER A 105 7.03 14.49 3.14
CA SER A 105 7.11 15.83 3.74
C SER A 105 6.51 16.90 2.83
N ALA A 106 6.05 18.00 3.42
CA ALA A 106 5.58 19.16 2.65
C ALA A 106 6.68 19.69 1.71
N THR A 107 7.93 19.73 2.16
CA THR A 107 9.08 20.17 1.35
C THR A 107 9.25 19.33 0.08
N GLU A 108 9.06 18.02 0.16
CA GLU A 108 9.18 17.12 -1.00
C GLU A 108 7.96 17.22 -1.92
N LEU A 109 6.76 17.18 -1.35
CA LEU A 109 5.51 17.16 -2.13
C LEU A 109 5.16 18.51 -2.75
N ASP A 110 5.51 19.63 -2.11
CA ASP A 110 5.32 20.99 -2.63
C ASP A 110 6.53 21.49 -3.44
N GLY A 111 7.64 20.74 -3.43
CA GLY A 111 8.84 21.06 -4.19
C GLY A 111 8.68 20.85 -5.70
N THR A 112 9.68 21.29 -6.47
CA THR A 112 9.68 21.21 -7.94
C THR A 112 10.31 19.95 -8.51
N ALA A 113 10.92 19.10 -7.67
CA ALA A 113 11.51 17.84 -8.11
C ALA A 113 10.43 16.90 -8.68
N GLU A 114 10.83 16.12 -9.68
CA GLU A 114 9.97 15.15 -10.35
C GLU A 114 10.59 13.76 -10.33
N SER A 115 9.76 12.78 -10.04
CA SER A 115 10.04 11.35 -10.18
C SER A 115 8.70 10.62 -10.24
N PRO A 116 8.65 9.37 -10.75
CA PRO A 116 7.43 8.57 -10.71
C PRO A 116 6.81 8.52 -9.31
N GLU A 117 7.63 8.34 -8.26
CA GLU A 117 7.13 8.32 -6.89
C GLU A 117 6.64 9.67 -6.38
N LEU A 118 7.31 10.80 -6.69
CA LEU A 118 6.83 12.13 -6.28
C LEU A 118 5.50 12.48 -6.94
N LEU A 119 5.36 12.20 -8.24
CA LEU A 119 4.10 12.41 -8.96
C LEU A 119 2.99 11.54 -8.37
N ARG A 120 3.30 10.28 -8.06
CA ARG A 120 2.34 9.36 -7.45
C ARG A 120 1.97 9.76 -6.02
N ALA A 121 2.93 10.16 -5.19
CA ALA A 121 2.69 10.64 -3.83
C ALA A 121 1.80 11.90 -3.83
N ARG A 122 2.05 12.84 -4.75
CA ARG A 122 1.19 14.04 -4.94
C ARG A 122 -0.24 13.65 -5.32
N ALA A 123 -0.41 12.70 -6.24
CA ALA A 123 -1.74 12.19 -6.61
C ALA A 123 -2.46 11.49 -5.44
N LEU A 124 -1.73 10.76 -4.60
CA LEU A 124 -2.27 10.06 -3.43
C LEU A 124 -2.43 10.94 -2.19
N ARG A 125 -1.80 12.12 -2.14
CA ARG A 125 -1.89 13.07 -1.01
C ARG A 125 -3.32 13.33 -0.53
N PRO A 126 -4.32 13.65 -1.38
CA PRO A 126 -5.70 13.83 -0.92
C PRO A 126 -6.35 12.54 -0.40
N VAL A 127 -5.89 11.36 -0.82
CA VAL A 127 -6.38 10.06 -0.34
C VAL A 127 -5.87 9.78 1.06
N VAL A 128 -4.57 9.98 1.27
CA VAL A 128 -3.89 9.82 2.57
C VAL A 128 -4.41 10.83 3.58
N ALA A 129 -4.56 12.09 3.19
CA ALA A 129 -5.04 13.16 4.08
C ALA A 129 -6.49 12.99 4.53
N ALA A 130 -7.31 12.25 3.79
CA ALA A 130 -8.71 12.01 4.14
C ALA A 130 -8.92 10.89 5.17
N ALA A 131 -7.95 9.98 5.32
CA ALA A 131 -8.09 8.80 6.16
C ALA A 131 -7.81 9.11 7.64
N ASP A 132 -8.66 8.58 8.54
CA ASP A 132 -8.42 8.61 9.98
C ASP A 132 -7.35 7.59 10.39
N HIS A 133 -7.34 6.45 9.69
CA HIS A 133 -6.42 5.34 9.92
C HIS A 133 -5.85 4.81 8.60
N ILE A 134 -4.56 4.48 8.60
CA ILE A 134 -3.87 3.91 7.45
C ILE A 134 -3.24 2.58 7.88
N LEU A 135 -3.63 1.51 7.21
CA LEU A 135 -2.98 0.22 7.23
C LEU A 135 -2.15 0.09 5.94
N ASP A 136 -0.85 0.31 6.03
CA ASP A 136 0.08 0.10 4.91
C ASP A 136 0.71 -1.29 5.01
N ILE A 137 0.38 -2.17 4.06
CA ILE A 137 0.80 -3.57 4.08
C ILE A 137 2.16 -3.72 3.40
N HIS A 138 3.14 -4.15 4.19
CA HIS A 138 4.50 -4.41 3.77
C HIS A 138 4.86 -5.90 3.88
N SER A 139 5.83 -6.34 3.10
CA SER A 139 6.50 -7.64 3.27
C SER A 139 8.00 -7.47 3.31
N THR A 140 8.70 -8.36 4.01
CA THR A 140 10.17 -8.36 4.07
C THR A 140 10.76 -9.54 3.32
N SER A 141 12.01 -9.42 2.89
CA SER A 141 12.79 -10.52 2.33
C SER A 141 13.49 -11.37 3.39
N GLN A 142 13.37 -10.98 4.65
CA GLN A 142 13.89 -11.73 5.80
C GLN A 142 12.79 -12.58 6.41
N ASP A 143 13.19 -13.75 6.90
CA ASP A 143 12.31 -14.60 7.70
C ASP A 143 12.09 -13.96 9.08
N VAL A 144 10.89 -13.46 9.31
CA VAL A 144 10.48 -12.76 10.55
C VAL A 144 9.03 -13.06 10.86
N GLU A 145 8.69 -13.06 12.14
CA GLU A 145 7.29 -13.14 12.59
C GLU A 145 6.50 -11.88 12.16
N PRO A 146 5.18 -11.95 11.96
CA PRO A 146 4.36 -10.77 11.69
C PRO A 146 4.46 -9.72 12.80
N PHE A 147 4.69 -8.46 12.43
CA PHE A 147 4.80 -7.35 13.39
C PHE A 147 4.14 -6.06 12.89
N TRP A 148 3.90 -5.16 13.85
CA TRP A 148 3.41 -3.82 13.60
C TRP A 148 4.55 -2.80 13.70
N VAL A 149 4.56 -1.81 12.80
CA VAL A 149 5.43 -0.64 12.90
C VAL A 149 4.55 0.61 12.91
N TYR A 150 4.57 1.34 14.02
CA TYR A 150 3.86 2.61 14.12
C TYR A 150 4.54 3.52 15.14
N PRO A 151 4.44 4.86 14.97
CA PRO A 151 4.84 5.81 16.01
C PRO A 151 4.06 5.56 17.30
N ALA A 152 4.72 5.67 18.46
CA ALA A 152 4.18 5.32 19.78
C ALA A 152 3.09 6.30 20.29
N TYR A 153 1.99 6.41 19.56
CA TYR A 153 0.77 7.10 19.94
C TYR A 153 -0.30 6.08 20.31
N GLN A 154 -1.08 6.37 21.37
CA GLN A 154 -2.14 5.48 21.84
C GLN A 154 -3.11 5.07 20.73
N ARG A 155 -3.55 6.04 19.92
CA ARG A 155 -4.44 5.81 18.76
C ARG A 155 -3.92 4.76 17.77
N ASN A 156 -2.61 4.63 17.61
CA ASN A 156 -2.02 3.64 16.70
C ASN A 156 -2.02 2.25 17.34
N ALA A 157 -1.74 2.17 18.64
CA ALA A 157 -1.79 0.93 19.40
C ALA A 157 -3.23 0.38 19.47
N ASP A 158 -4.23 1.23 19.68
CA ASP A 158 -5.63 0.84 19.75
C ASP A 158 -6.09 0.16 18.45
N VAL A 159 -5.74 0.73 17.30
CA VAL A 159 -6.06 0.17 15.98
C VAL A 159 -5.31 -1.14 15.74
N ALA A 160 -4.00 -1.18 16.03
CA ALA A 160 -3.19 -2.38 15.85
C ALA A 160 -3.70 -3.56 16.71
N LEU A 161 -4.12 -3.30 17.94
CA LEU A 161 -4.72 -4.31 18.82
C LEU A 161 -6.10 -4.76 18.35
N ALA A 162 -6.90 -3.85 17.78
CA ALA A 162 -8.22 -4.19 17.24
C ALA A 162 -8.16 -5.07 15.99
N ILE A 163 -7.13 -4.91 15.14
CA ILE A 163 -6.87 -5.82 14.00
C ILE A 163 -6.37 -7.19 14.50
N GLY A 164 -5.62 -7.20 15.60
CA GLY A 164 -5.01 -8.40 16.16
C GLY A 164 -3.66 -8.72 15.53
N ARG A 165 -3.06 -9.84 15.94
CA ARG A 165 -1.89 -10.42 15.27
C ARG A 165 -2.34 -11.64 14.47
N PRO A 166 -1.84 -11.83 13.24
CA PRO A 166 -1.98 -13.13 12.57
C PRO A 166 -1.48 -14.25 13.51
N PRO A 167 -2.13 -15.43 13.50
CA PRO A 167 -1.74 -16.55 14.35
C PRO A 167 -0.32 -17.05 14.09
#